data_AF-A0A6P0CG96-F1
#
_entry.id   AF-A0A6P0CG96-F1
#
_cell.length_a   1.000
_cell.length_b   1.000
_cell.length_c   1.000
_cell.angle_alpha   90.00
_cell.angle_beta   90.00
_cell.angle_gamma   90.00
#
_symmetry.space_group_name_H-M   'P 1'
#
loop_
_entity.id
_entity.type
_entity.pdbx_description
1 polymer ?
#
loop_
_entity_poly.entity_id
_entity_poly.type
_entity_poly.pdbx_seq_one_letter_code
_entity_poly.pdbx_strand_id
1 'polypeptide(L)'
;MAYIPIKTEELKKLVMMGKRRPMNLAYNPGPKDDDLLIIDRKKPPEVIGREAKKIGKGPKVTFGTFEIEARKFIYKTDKELPGLSKKLRKYLKKLDYSFSVEIFDSTGTLLEADGIEDQDNALQKPQAAPTDKKEQTEAATAPPGKNEQINVGSADHGQRAALTERLRGLQAPIAELGTAGTPLKKVVARVIPFLKRGELNKAEATIGKIEQGVAKALASKAATTEKPQTETADTPDPKALMARAGSLKKALDQSKSADTKLVKTILLQALILLKAHDFVGADNELTAAENMLSALSEAPAKGVREGDNNEQNDQTVADKQTANVEATYQEDAHDQDAEQDRETDPDAASQEQAEWEATLGPLQAEVDAAMDEKSGDLDSVNLAFNFAKSQATSKDFAGALRAAETTRKRIKDAAEAIGEARSDETAGATPDNVVAYLKSRLNWINTRNGLYADVVKLKMTIDAKVREIEGMEDIAQNTSMLVDYLEDLDSTLEDKLNALVETPGGAEREKLKQDSIKIIRDYRSTLDGAFFQAVDQNGFTDTKIRARALDALSEVETALAA
;
A
#
# COMPACT_ATOMS: atom_id res chain seq x y z
N MET A 1 -5.77 -31.69 -12.76
CA MET A 1 -4.49 -32.35 -13.04
C MET A 1 -3.81 -32.67 -11.71
N ALA A 2 -3.32 -33.90 -11.53
CA ALA A 2 -2.58 -34.32 -10.33
C ALA A 2 -1.19 -33.68 -10.31
N TYR A 3 -0.78 -33.13 -9.17
CA TYR A 3 0.52 -32.49 -8.98
C TYR A 3 1.63 -33.53 -9.08
N ILE A 4 2.51 -33.36 -10.05
CA ILE A 4 3.74 -34.13 -10.18
C ILE A 4 4.76 -33.45 -9.25
N PRO A 5 5.37 -34.16 -8.28
CA PRO A 5 6.39 -33.57 -7.42
C PRO A 5 7.51 -33.00 -8.28
N ILE A 6 7.68 -31.68 -8.21
CA ILE A 6 8.72 -30.92 -8.90
C ILE A 6 10.08 -31.55 -8.57
N LYS A 7 10.90 -31.82 -9.59
CA LYS A 7 12.24 -32.37 -9.40
C LYS A 7 13.09 -31.37 -8.59
N THR A 8 13.94 -31.86 -7.70
CA THR A 8 14.79 -31.04 -6.81
C THR A 8 15.55 -29.92 -7.53
N GLU A 9 16.03 -30.16 -8.75
CA GLU A 9 16.74 -29.17 -9.58
C GLU A 9 15.84 -28.02 -10.08
N GLU A 10 14.57 -28.30 -10.35
CA GLU A 10 13.61 -27.31 -10.81
C GLU A 10 13.10 -26.47 -9.62
N LEU A 11 12.94 -27.09 -8.45
CA LEU A 11 12.67 -26.39 -7.20
C LEU A 11 13.83 -25.46 -6.83
N LYS A 12 15.08 -25.89 -7.00
CA LYS A 12 16.28 -25.06 -6.80
C LYS A 12 16.27 -23.82 -7.68
N LYS A 13 15.89 -23.93 -8.96
CA LYS A 13 15.75 -22.78 -9.88
C LYS A 13 14.64 -21.84 -9.44
N LEU A 14 13.50 -22.37 -9.00
CA LEU A 14 12.36 -21.59 -8.51
C LEU A 14 12.69 -20.79 -7.24
N VAL A 15 13.43 -21.39 -6.30
CA VAL A 15 13.95 -20.68 -5.11
C VAL A 15 14.82 -19.50 -5.53
N MET A 16 15.77 -19.70 -6.45
CA MET A 16 16.69 -18.65 -6.89
C MET A 16 16.04 -17.53 -7.71
N MET A 17 14.87 -17.78 -8.33
CA MET A 17 14.08 -16.71 -8.96
C MET A 17 13.56 -15.68 -7.96
N GLY A 18 13.47 -16.03 -6.67
CA GLY A 18 13.16 -15.08 -5.59
C GLY A 18 14.15 -13.92 -5.46
N LYS A 19 15.37 -14.04 -6.03
CA LYS A 19 16.35 -12.93 -6.10
C LYS A 19 16.00 -11.84 -7.11
N ARG A 20 15.18 -12.18 -8.11
CA ARG A 20 14.83 -11.27 -9.21
C ARG A 20 13.47 -10.62 -9.00
N ARG A 21 12.55 -11.32 -8.32
CA ARG A 21 11.19 -10.86 -8.07
C ARG A 21 10.55 -11.64 -6.92
N PRO A 22 9.51 -11.09 -6.27
CA PRO A 22 8.70 -11.84 -5.32
C PRO A 22 8.05 -13.08 -5.96
N MET A 23 7.99 -14.17 -5.21
CA MET A 23 7.50 -15.47 -5.68
C MET A 23 6.45 -16.03 -4.73
N ASN A 24 5.43 -16.71 -5.27
CA ASN A 24 4.40 -17.34 -4.45
C ASN A 24 4.90 -18.67 -3.91
N LEU A 25 4.73 -18.89 -2.62
CA LEU A 25 5.23 -20.07 -1.91
C LEU A 25 4.16 -20.64 -0.99
N ALA A 26 4.07 -21.95 -0.96
CA ALA A 26 3.35 -22.71 0.05
C ALA A 26 4.29 -23.74 0.67
N TYR A 27 4.27 -23.81 2.00
CA TYR A 27 5.08 -24.73 2.77
C TYR A 27 4.23 -25.54 3.74
N ASN A 28 4.35 -26.85 3.66
CA ASN A 28 3.68 -27.81 4.53
C ASN A 28 4.77 -28.65 5.24
N PRO A 29 5.09 -28.33 6.52
CA PRO A 29 6.07 -29.10 7.29
C PRO A 29 5.53 -30.48 7.65
N GLY A 30 6.17 -31.52 7.12
CA GLY A 30 5.74 -32.92 7.28
C GLY A 30 6.35 -33.59 8.50
N PRO A 31 5.78 -34.72 8.96
CA PRO A 31 6.41 -35.54 9.99
C PRO A 31 7.72 -36.15 9.45
N LYS A 32 8.74 -36.28 10.31
CA LYS A 32 10.02 -36.96 9.97
C LYS A 32 10.68 -36.43 8.69
N ASP A 33 10.80 -35.12 8.55
CA ASP A 33 11.52 -34.47 7.44
C ASP A 33 10.87 -34.60 6.04
N ASP A 34 9.64 -35.09 5.97
CA ASP A 34 8.80 -35.27 4.76
C ASP A 34 8.09 -33.95 4.37
N ASP A 35 8.84 -32.87 4.38
CA ASP A 35 8.38 -31.50 4.13
C ASP A 35 8.04 -31.29 2.65
N LEU A 36 6.94 -30.58 2.39
CA LEU A 36 6.54 -30.19 1.04
C LEU A 36 6.67 -28.68 0.86
N LEU A 37 7.45 -28.28 -0.13
CA LEU A 37 7.56 -26.90 -0.61
C LEU A 37 7.03 -26.81 -2.03
N ILE A 38 6.07 -25.93 -2.26
CA ILE A 38 5.54 -25.60 -3.58
C ILE A 38 5.84 -24.14 -3.86
N ILE A 39 6.48 -23.87 -4.99
CA ILE A 39 6.73 -22.51 -5.48
C ILE A 39 6.11 -22.40 -6.86
N ASP A 40 5.29 -21.38 -7.07
CA ASP A 40 4.66 -21.12 -8.36
C ASP A 40 4.84 -19.65 -8.75
N ARG A 41 4.95 -19.42 -10.06
CA ARG A 41 5.19 -18.10 -10.66
C ARG A 41 3.91 -17.33 -10.95
N LYS A 42 2.78 -18.04 -11.10
CA LYS A 42 1.52 -17.52 -11.62
C LYS A 42 0.35 -17.80 -10.66
N LYS A 43 0.31 -18.99 -10.04
CA LYS A 43 -0.77 -19.33 -9.12
C LYS A 43 -0.66 -18.52 -7.82
N PRO A 44 -1.75 -17.94 -7.31
CA PRO A 44 -1.72 -17.16 -6.08
C PRO A 44 -1.41 -18.07 -4.87
N PRO A 45 -0.82 -17.52 -3.78
CA PRO A 45 -0.42 -18.28 -2.59
C PRO A 45 -1.52 -19.16 -2.00
N GLU A 46 -2.76 -18.70 -1.98
CA GLU A 46 -3.89 -19.48 -1.48
C GLU A 46 -4.15 -20.77 -2.27
N VAL A 47 -4.05 -20.70 -3.61
CA VAL A 47 -4.32 -21.84 -4.49
C VAL A 47 -3.24 -22.91 -4.29
N ILE A 48 -1.97 -22.50 -4.28
CA ILE A 48 -0.85 -23.42 -4.01
C ILE A 48 -0.83 -23.89 -2.55
N GLY A 49 -1.35 -23.10 -1.61
CA GLY A 49 -1.55 -23.48 -0.21
C GLY A 49 -2.59 -24.59 -0.05
N ARG A 50 -3.71 -24.52 -0.79
CA ARG A 50 -4.71 -25.59 -0.84
C ARG A 50 -4.15 -26.86 -1.47
N GLU A 51 -3.32 -26.75 -2.52
CA GLU A 51 -2.61 -27.89 -3.11
C GLU A 51 -1.61 -28.50 -2.12
N ALA A 52 -0.78 -27.68 -1.47
CA ALA A 52 0.18 -28.12 -0.46
C ALA A 52 -0.49 -28.80 0.75
N LYS A 53 -1.70 -28.37 1.14
CA LYS A 53 -2.50 -29.02 2.18
C LYS A 53 -3.05 -30.39 1.75
N LYS A 54 -3.39 -30.58 0.47
CA LYS A 54 -3.92 -31.84 -0.07
C LYS A 54 -2.83 -32.88 -0.27
N ILE A 55 -1.63 -32.45 -0.65
CA ILE A 55 -0.51 -33.32 -1.03
C ILE A 55 0.44 -33.55 0.15
N GLY A 56 0.66 -32.50 0.95
CA GLY A 56 1.57 -32.53 2.08
C GLY A 56 1.04 -33.38 3.22
N LYS A 57 1.94 -34.10 3.89
CA LYS A 57 1.61 -34.98 5.03
C LYS A 57 1.61 -34.24 6.38
N GLY A 58 1.88 -32.95 6.36
CA GLY A 58 1.97 -32.08 7.53
C GLY A 58 0.62 -31.61 8.05
N PRO A 59 0.45 -31.47 9.38
CA PRO A 59 -0.84 -31.09 9.99
C PRO A 59 -1.21 -29.61 9.75
N LYS A 60 -0.25 -28.77 9.35
CA LYS A 60 -0.45 -27.33 9.14
C LYS A 60 0.24 -26.90 7.85
N VAL A 61 -0.32 -25.91 7.16
CA VAL A 61 0.23 -25.30 5.95
C VAL A 61 0.32 -23.80 6.14
N THR A 62 1.37 -23.19 5.61
CA THR A 62 1.51 -21.75 5.42
C THR A 62 1.62 -21.48 3.93
N PHE A 63 1.13 -20.33 3.51
CA PHE A 63 1.31 -19.83 2.16
C PHE A 63 1.51 -18.31 2.23
N GLY A 64 2.18 -17.79 1.21
CA GLY A 64 2.48 -16.38 1.11
C GLY A 64 3.46 -16.09 -0.01
N THR A 65 4.20 -15.00 0.12
CA THR A 65 5.17 -14.55 -0.88
C THR A 65 6.56 -14.51 -0.28
N PHE A 66 7.58 -14.85 -1.06
CA PHE A 66 8.97 -14.71 -0.63
C PHE A 66 9.82 -13.95 -1.63
N GLU A 67 10.85 -13.30 -1.11
CA GLU A 67 11.90 -12.61 -1.86
C GLU A 67 13.26 -12.94 -1.24
N ILE A 68 14.31 -12.93 -2.08
CA ILE A 68 15.68 -13.18 -1.63
C ILE A 68 16.48 -11.89 -1.80
N GLU A 69 16.83 -11.26 -0.69
CA GLU A 69 17.68 -10.08 -0.66
C GLU A 69 19.07 -10.46 -0.13
N ALA A 70 20.08 -10.39 -1.01
CA ALA A 70 21.45 -10.84 -0.74
C ALA A 70 21.55 -12.31 -0.26
N ARG A 71 21.61 -12.51 1.07
CA ARG A 71 21.65 -13.83 1.74
C ARG A 71 20.48 -14.05 2.70
N LYS A 72 19.45 -13.22 2.61
CA LYS A 72 18.22 -13.30 3.40
C LYS A 72 17.09 -13.87 2.55
N PHE A 73 16.37 -14.83 3.11
CA PHE A 73 15.14 -15.36 2.57
C PHE A 73 14.00 -14.72 3.37
N ILE A 74 13.37 -13.70 2.77
CA ILE A 74 12.31 -12.90 3.36
C ILE A 74 10.99 -13.55 2.93
N TYR A 75 10.22 -14.06 3.88
CA TYR A 75 8.94 -14.73 3.62
C TYR A 75 7.80 -14.00 4.33
N LYS A 76 6.83 -13.49 3.57
CA LYS A 76 5.61 -12.84 4.06
C LYS A 76 4.48 -13.87 4.04
N THR A 77 3.91 -14.18 5.20
CA THR A 77 2.86 -15.21 5.35
C THR A 77 1.60 -14.63 5.97
N ASP A 78 0.45 -15.08 5.48
CA ASP A 78 -0.86 -14.72 6.05
C ASP A 78 -1.18 -15.52 7.31
N LYS A 79 -0.50 -16.66 7.50
CA LYS A 79 -0.73 -17.56 8.63
C LYS A 79 0.58 -17.91 9.34
N GLU A 80 0.69 -17.53 10.60
CA GLU A 80 1.84 -17.87 11.42
C GLU A 80 1.87 -19.37 11.78
N LEU A 81 3.06 -19.97 11.73
CA LEU A 81 3.31 -21.34 12.17
C LEU A 81 4.49 -21.34 13.15
N PRO A 82 4.38 -22.00 14.32
CA PRO A 82 5.48 -22.04 15.28
C PRO A 82 6.73 -22.72 14.72
N GLY A 83 7.87 -22.01 14.82
CA GLY A 83 9.19 -22.47 14.40
C GLY A 83 9.30 -22.63 12.88
N LEU A 84 8.51 -21.87 12.12
CA LEU A 84 8.51 -21.89 10.67
C LEU A 84 9.87 -21.49 10.09
N SER A 85 10.53 -20.52 10.71
CA SER A 85 11.84 -20.01 10.29
C SER A 85 12.90 -21.11 10.32
N LYS A 86 12.97 -21.85 11.43
CA LYS A 86 13.88 -23.00 11.63
C LYS A 86 13.60 -24.16 10.68
N LYS A 87 12.32 -24.50 10.49
CA LYS A 87 11.89 -25.61 9.62
C LYS A 87 12.18 -25.30 8.15
N LEU A 88 11.83 -24.09 7.70
CA LEU A 88 12.10 -23.63 6.35
C LEU A 88 13.61 -23.52 6.09
N ARG A 89 14.40 -23.01 7.05
CA ARG A 89 15.87 -23.00 6.95
C ARG A 89 16.44 -24.42 6.84
N LYS A 90 15.95 -25.38 7.64
CA LYS A 90 16.37 -26.79 7.57
C LYS A 90 16.05 -27.39 6.19
N TYR A 91 14.88 -27.07 5.64
CA TYR A 91 14.48 -27.50 4.30
C TYR A 91 15.36 -26.89 3.20
N LEU A 92 15.62 -25.58 3.26
CA LEU A 92 16.51 -24.89 2.31
C LEU A 92 17.95 -25.42 2.37
N LYS A 93 18.45 -25.81 3.56
CA LYS A 93 19.75 -26.49 3.70
C LYS A 93 19.79 -27.85 2.99
N LYS A 94 18.68 -28.61 2.97
CA LYS A 94 18.58 -29.86 2.17
C LYS A 94 18.64 -29.60 0.66
N LEU A 95 18.32 -28.38 0.24
CA LEU A 95 18.42 -27.92 -1.15
C LEU A 95 19.76 -27.22 -1.44
N ASP A 96 20.78 -27.40 -0.60
CA ASP A 96 22.11 -26.76 -0.68
C ASP A 96 22.10 -25.23 -0.54
N TYR A 97 21.05 -24.64 0.04
CA TYR A 97 20.95 -23.20 0.28
C TYR A 97 21.16 -22.83 1.75
N SER A 98 22.03 -21.85 1.99
CA SER A 98 22.33 -21.29 3.32
C SER A 98 21.90 -19.82 3.41
N PHE A 99 20.58 -19.62 3.53
CA PHE A 99 19.97 -18.30 3.75
C PHE A 99 19.63 -18.08 5.22
N SER A 100 19.69 -16.81 5.66
CA SER A 100 19.03 -16.36 6.89
C SER A 100 17.54 -16.23 6.61
N VAL A 101 16.67 -16.89 7.38
CA VAL A 101 15.22 -16.86 7.11
C VAL A 101 14.56 -15.82 8.01
N GLU A 102 13.88 -14.84 7.41
CA GLU A 102 13.11 -13.80 8.09
C GLU A 102 11.64 -13.94 7.68
N ILE A 103 10.75 -14.13 8.66
CA ILE A 103 9.32 -14.32 8.45
C ILE A 103 8.58 -13.09 8.90
N PHE A 104 7.78 -12.55 8.01
CA PHE A 104 6.93 -11.39 8.21
C PHE A 104 5.46 -11.80 8.14
N ASP A 105 4.60 -11.11 8.88
CA ASP A 105 3.15 -11.20 8.71
C ASP A 105 2.68 -10.38 7.49
N SER A 106 1.39 -10.45 7.18
CA SER A 106 0.73 -9.68 6.12
C SER A 106 0.80 -8.15 6.32
N THR A 107 1.18 -7.68 7.51
CA THR A 107 1.36 -6.26 7.86
C THR A 107 2.82 -5.79 7.80
N GLY A 108 3.76 -6.70 7.51
CA GLY A 108 5.20 -6.42 7.46
C GLY A 108 5.90 -6.44 8.82
N THR A 109 5.27 -7.00 9.86
CA THR A 109 5.89 -7.20 11.18
C THR A 109 6.70 -8.49 11.17
N LEU A 110 7.94 -8.44 11.67
CA LEU A 110 8.80 -9.62 11.77
C LEU A 110 8.28 -10.57 12.87
N LEU A 111 7.75 -11.72 12.46
CA LEU A 111 7.22 -12.77 13.34
C LEU A 111 8.35 -13.65 13.90
N GLU A 112 9.24 -14.11 13.03
CA GLU A 112 10.35 -14.98 13.41
C GLU A 112 11.57 -14.67 12.54
N ALA A 113 12.75 -14.58 13.14
CA ALA A 113 14.02 -14.54 12.41
C ALA A 113 14.96 -15.61 12.94
N ASP A 114 15.55 -16.36 12.03
CA ASP A 114 16.52 -17.40 12.35
C ASP A 114 17.82 -17.11 11.58
N GLY A 115 18.84 -16.69 12.35
CA GLY A 115 20.15 -16.31 11.84
C GLY A 115 20.98 -17.52 11.40
N ILE A 116 22.11 -17.26 10.75
CA ILE A 116 23.12 -18.28 10.48
C ILE A 116 23.89 -18.48 11.79
N GLU A 117 23.58 -19.54 12.56
CA GLU A 117 24.52 -20.03 13.57
C GLU A 117 25.72 -20.62 12.81
N ASP A 118 26.88 -19.99 12.97
CA ASP A 118 28.16 -20.49 12.52
C ASP A 118 28.43 -21.86 13.17
N GLN A 119 28.37 -22.91 12.37
CA GLN A 119 29.16 -24.11 12.59
C GLN A 119 29.87 -24.46 11.28
N ASP A 120 31.19 -24.26 11.33
CA ASP A 120 32.25 -24.98 10.63
C ASP A 120 32.11 -25.26 9.12
N ASN A 121 32.82 -24.41 8.37
CA ASN A 121 33.93 -24.81 7.49
C ASN A 121 33.96 -26.27 7.02
N ALA A 122 33.39 -26.56 5.85
CA ALA A 122 33.90 -27.62 4.97
C ALA A 122 33.35 -27.46 3.54
N LEU A 123 34.25 -27.63 2.57
CA LEU A 123 34.04 -27.86 1.12
C LEU A 123 33.93 -26.63 0.21
N GLN A 124 35.02 -25.85 0.16
CA GLN A 124 35.56 -25.48 -1.15
C GLN A 124 36.41 -26.64 -1.68
N LYS A 125 36.00 -27.24 -2.80
CA LYS A 125 36.94 -27.90 -3.71
C LYS A 125 36.99 -27.08 -5.01
N PRO A 126 38.02 -26.24 -5.21
CA PRO A 126 38.49 -25.91 -6.53
C PRO A 126 39.27 -27.12 -7.07
N GLN A 127 38.85 -27.64 -8.21
CA GLN A 127 39.58 -28.68 -8.92
C GLN A 127 40.88 -28.06 -9.46
N ALA A 128 42.01 -28.45 -8.88
CA ALA A 128 43.34 -28.05 -9.33
C ALA A 128 43.82 -28.95 -10.49
N ALA A 129 44.44 -28.32 -11.49
CA ALA A 129 45.45 -28.95 -12.33
C ALA A 129 46.80 -28.95 -11.59
N PRO A 130 47.70 -29.95 -11.81
CA PRO A 130 48.79 -30.24 -10.88
C PRO A 130 50.13 -29.63 -11.34
N THR A 131 50.91 -29.06 -10.42
CA THR A 131 52.39 -29.17 -10.51
C THR A 131 53.06 -28.92 -9.16
N ASP A 132 53.73 -29.97 -8.68
CA ASP A 132 55.03 -30.08 -8.00
C ASP A 132 55.61 -28.97 -7.07
N LYS A 133 56.00 -29.47 -5.88
CA LYS A 133 57.27 -29.30 -5.13
C LYS A 133 57.47 -28.24 -4.03
N LYS A 134 57.73 -28.82 -2.84
CA LYS A 134 58.78 -28.58 -1.82
C LYS A 134 58.62 -27.48 -0.74
N GLU A 135 58.41 -27.99 0.47
CA GLU A 135 59.11 -27.77 1.75
C GLU A 135 60.08 -26.58 1.97
N GLN A 136 59.90 -26.03 3.18
CA GLN A 136 60.90 -25.68 4.22
C GLN A 136 61.29 -24.20 4.48
N THR A 137 60.79 -23.74 5.64
CA THR A 137 61.44 -23.08 6.80
C THR A 137 62.13 -21.71 6.75
N GLU A 138 61.97 -21.05 7.92
CA GLU A 138 62.85 -20.08 8.62
C GLU A 138 62.57 -18.57 8.52
N ALA A 139 61.81 -18.12 9.55
CA ALA A 139 62.07 -17.04 10.49
C ALA A 139 63.14 -15.97 10.19
N ALA A 140 62.74 -14.69 10.30
CA ALA A 140 63.44 -13.68 11.11
C ALA A 140 62.61 -12.38 11.32
N THR A 141 62.25 -12.15 12.59
CA THR A 141 62.29 -10.87 13.34
C THR A 141 61.52 -9.62 12.87
N ALA A 142 60.45 -9.32 13.61
CA ALA A 142 59.89 -7.97 13.90
C ALA A 142 60.80 -7.17 14.88
N PRO A 143 60.44 -6.03 15.53
CA PRO A 143 59.25 -5.12 15.50
C PRO A 143 59.71 -3.61 15.55
N PRO A 144 59.03 -2.56 16.10
CA PRO A 144 57.66 -2.39 16.64
C PRO A 144 56.90 -1.07 16.26
N GLY A 145 55.61 -1.02 16.63
CA GLY A 145 54.82 0.20 16.89
C GLY A 145 53.84 0.58 15.76
N LYS A 146 52.54 0.79 15.97
CA LYS A 146 51.76 1.09 17.17
C LYS A 146 50.40 0.41 17.10
N ASN A 147 50.09 -0.30 18.17
CA ASN A 147 48.73 -0.62 18.57
C ASN A 147 48.08 0.70 19.02
N GLU A 148 47.03 1.13 18.33
CA GLU A 148 46.02 2.01 18.92
C GLU A 148 44.78 1.14 19.11
N GLN A 149 44.71 0.57 20.31
CA GLN A 149 43.50 -0.03 20.85
C GLN A 149 42.41 1.05 20.89
N ILE A 150 41.32 0.85 20.17
CA ILE A 150 40.04 1.42 20.61
C ILE A 150 39.56 0.51 21.72
N ASN A 151 39.83 0.97 22.94
CA ASN A 151 39.28 0.52 24.19
C ASN A 151 37.74 0.67 24.15
N VAL A 152 37.02 -0.37 23.73
CA VAL A 152 35.58 -0.50 24.02
C VAL A 152 35.49 -1.04 25.44
N GLY A 153 35.47 -0.10 26.39
CA GLY A 153 35.51 -0.39 27.81
C GLY A 153 34.33 -1.23 28.28
N SER A 154 34.55 -1.98 29.36
CA SER A 154 33.54 -2.71 30.13
C SER A 154 32.31 -1.88 30.55
N ALA A 155 32.36 -0.55 30.41
CA ALA A 155 31.25 0.37 30.67
C ALA A 155 30.13 0.30 29.61
N ASP A 156 30.47 0.11 28.33
CA ASP A 156 29.49 0.07 27.23
C ASP A 156 28.65 -1.21 27.27
N HIS A 157 29.21 -2.31 27.78
CA HIS A 157 28.48 -3.55 27.98
C HIS A 157 27.47 -3.43 29.13
N GLY A 158 27.84 -2.75 30.22
CA GLY A 158 26.95 -2.45 31.34
C GLY A 158 25.81 -1.50 30.95
N GLN A 159 26.10 -0.44 30.21
CA GLN A 159 25.08 0.50 29.72
C GLN A 159 24.12 -0.15 28.72
N ARG A 160 24.63 -0.98 27.80
CA ARG A 160 23.78 -1.73 26.86
C ARG A 160 22.85 -2.71 27.59
N ALA A 161 23.35 -3.39 28.63
CA ALA A 161 22.54 -4.26 29.46
C ALA A 161 21.45 -3.49 30.22
N ALA A 162 21.81 -2.34 30.83
CA ALA A 162 20.87 -1.47 31.53
C ALA A 162 19.76 -0.92 30.61
N LEU A 163 20.11 -0.49 29.39
CA LEU A 163 19.13 0.00 28.41
C LEU A 163 18.24 -1.13 27.86
N THR A 164 18.78 -2.34 27.71
CA THR A 164 17.99 -3.51 27.30
C THR A 164 16.98 -3.90 28.38
N GLU A 165 17.37 -3.82 29.65
CA GLU A 165 16.48 -4.12 30.77
C GLU A 165 15.39 -3.05 30.92
N ARG A 166 15.72 -1.76 30.75
CA ARG A 166 14.72 -0.67 30.69
C ARG A 166 13.73 -0.87 29.55
N LEU A 167 14.20 -1.25 28.36
CA LEU A 167 13.33 -1.52 27.22
C LEU A 167 12.39 -2.71 27.48
N ARG A 168 12.88 -3.76 28.15
CA ARG A 168 12.07 -4.92 28.56
C ARG A 168 11.01 -4.53 29.59
N GLY A 169 11.37 -3.71 30.58
CA GLY A 169 10.45 -3.21 31.60
C GLY A 169 9.27 -2.40 31.05
N LEU A 170 9.44 -1.78 29.87
CA LEU A 170 8.39 -1.01 29.21
C LEU A 170 7.40 -1.85 28.40
N GLN A 171 7.68 -3.13 28.14
CA GLN A 171 6.80 -3.97 27.33
C GLN A 171 5.44 -4.21 27.99
N ALA A 172 5.40 -4.46 29.31
CA ALA A 172 4.15 -4.69 30.03
C ALA A 172 3.27 -3.41 30.12
N PRO A 173 3.81 -2.24 30.53
CA PRO A 173 3.05 -0.98 30.49
C PRO A 173 2.50 -0.63 29.10
N ILE A 174 3.28 -0.88 28.04
CA ILE A 174 2.82 -0.64 26.66
C ILE A 174 1.75 -1.64 26.23
N ALA A 175 1.81 -2.88 26.71
CA ALA A 175 0.76 -3.87 26.46
C ALA A 175 -0.54 -3.51 27.18
N GLU A 176 -0.46 -2.95 28.38
CA GLU A 176 -1.62 -2.47 29.16
C GLU A 176 -2.38 -1.32 28.47
N LEU A 177 -1.72 -0.57 27.59
CA LEU A 177 -2.33 0.46 26.76
C LEU A 177 -3.12 -0.09 25.56
N GLY A 178 -3.12 -1.41 25.31
CA GLY A 178 -3.91 -2.01 24.24
C GLY A 178 -3.57 -1.46 22.84
N THR A 179 -4.59 -1.05 22.08
CA THR A 179 -4.44 -0.44 20.74
C THR A 179 -3.75 0.91 20.79
N ALA A 180 -3.97 1.71 21.84
CA ALA A 180 -3.30 3.00 22.06
C ALA A 180 -1.78 2.86 22.27
N GLY A 181 -1.30 1.66 22.63
CA GLY A 181 0.13 1.34 22.74
C GLY A 181 0.83 1.07 21.40
N THR A 182 0.11 0.96 20.28
CA THR A 182 0.67 0.55 18.97
C THR A 182 1.76 1.51 18.44
N PRO A 183 1.61 2.84 18.53
CA PRO A 183 2.69 3.76 18.16
C PRO A 183 3.93 3.58 19.04
N LEU A 184 3.75 3.37 20.35
CA LEU A 184 4.86 3.13 21.29
C LEU A 184 5.58 1.80 21.00
N LYS A 185 4.85 0.74 20.59
CA LYS A 185 5.45 -0.53 20.13
C LYS A 185 6.32 -0.33 18.87
N LYS A 186 5.88 0.50 17.91
CA LYS A 186 6.67 0.84 16.71
C LYS A 186 7.95 1.60 17.08
N VAL A 187 7.91 2.48 18.07
CA VAL A 187 9.11 3.21 18.54
C VAL A 187 10.06 2.29 19.33
N VAL A 188 9.54 1.37 20.15
CA VAL A 188 10.34 0.32 20.83
C VAL A 188 11.13 -0.52 19.82
N ALA A 189 10.51 -0.89 18.69
CA ALA A 189 11.17 -1.64 17.63
C ALA A 189 12.36 -0.88 16.99
N ARG A 190 12.35 0.46 17.01
CA ARG A 190 13.46 1.31 16.51
C ARG A 190 14.64 1.41 17.48
N VAL A 191 14.46 1.11 18.77
CA VAL A 191 15.55 1.11 19.77
C VAL A 191 16.48 -0.09 19.59
N ILE A 192 15.94 -1.24 19.19
CA ILE A 192 16.68 -2.49 19.00
C ILE A 192 17.87 -2.36 18.04
N PRO A 193 17.74 -1.74 16.84
CA PRO A 193 18.89 -1.50 15.97
C PRO A 193 19.90 -0.50 16.53
N PHE A 194 19.50 0.51 17.32
CA PHE A 194 20.46 1.41 18.00
C PHE A 194 21.30 0.67 19.02
N LEU A 195 20.70 -0.22 19.82
CA LEU A 195 21.42 -1.09 20.76
C LEU A 195 22.36 -2.07 20.03
N LYS A 196 21.94 -2.62 18.88
CA LYS A 196 22.78 -3.52 18.06
C LYS A 196 23.97 -2.83 17.41
N ARG A 197 23.81 -1.57 17.00
CA ARG A 197 24.88 -0.73 16.39
C ARG A 197 25.78 -0.04 17.41
N GLY A 198 25.52 -0.20 18.71
CA GLY A 198 26.29 0.47 19.77
C GLY A 198 26.00 1.97 19.91
N GLU A 199 24.90 2.46 19.35
CA GLU A 199 24.48 3.86 19.43
C GLU A 199 23.75 4.13 20.76
N LEU A 200 24.46 3.97 21.88
CA LEU A 200 23.89 3.98 23.24
C LEU A 200 23.19 5.30 23.59
N ASN A 201 23.76 6.45 23.21
CA ASN A 201 23.15 7.77 23.43
C ASN A 201 21.81 7.94 22.70
N LYS A 202 21.66 7.37 21.49
CA LYS A 202 20.40 7.43 20.75
C LYS A 202 19.38 6.44 21.29
N ALA A 203 19.83 5.25 21.70
CA ALA A 203 18.98 4.28 22.37
C ALA A 203 18.42 4.85 23.68
N GLU A 204 19.27 5.49 24.51
CA GLU A 204 18.88 6.13 25.77
C GLU A 204 17.88 7.28 25.56
N ALA A 205 18.16 8.22 24.64
CA ALA A 205 17.23 9.30 24.34
C ALA A 205 15.87 8.80 23.81
N THR A 206 15.87 7.70 23.04
CA THR A 206 14.63 7.11 22.52
C THR A 206 13.87 6.36 23.61
N ILE A 207 14.55 5.63 24.49
CA ILE A 207 13.94 4.97 25.66
C ILE A 207 13.30 6.00 26.59
N GLY A 208 13.95 7.13 26.87
CA GLY A 208 13.38 8.20 27.69
C GLY A 208 12.08 8.77 27.11
N LYS A 209 11.99 8.93 25.79
CA LYS A 209 10.75 9.36 25.12
C LYS A 209 9.63 8.32 25.20
N ILE A 210 9.97 7.03 25.13
CA ILE A 210 9.01 5.94 25.30
C ILE A 210 8.47 5.94 26.75
N GLU A 211 9.35 6.07 27.75
CA GLU A 211 8.96 6.15 29.16
C GLU A 211 8.00 7.32 29.43
N GLN A 212 8.29 8.50 28.89
CA GLN A 212 7.42 9.68 29.00
C GLN A 212 6.07 9.46 28.29
N GLY A 213 6.08 8.87 27.10
CA GLY A 213 4.86 8.56 26.35
C GLY A 213 3.96 7.54 27.07
N VAL A 214 4.56 6.50 27.66
CA VAL A 214 3.85 5.50 28.47
C VAL A 214 3.25 6.14 29.71
N ALA A 215 4.02 6.96 30.45
CA ALA A 215 3.53 7.64 31.65
C ALA A 215 2.35 8.58 31.34
N LYS A 216 2.44 9.35 30.25
CA LYS A 216 1.36 10.25 29.80
C LYS A 216 0.11 9.45 29.40
N ALA A 217 0.27 8.36 28.65
CA ALA A 217 -0.85 7.53 28.19
C ALA A 217 -1.55 6.80 29.36
N LEU A 218 -0.80 6.29 30.33
CA LEU A 218 -1.37 5.67 31.53
C LEU A 218 -2.05 6.70 32.43
N ALA A 219 -1.51 7.92 32.56
CA ALA A 219 -2.16 9.01 33.28
C ALA A 219 -3.48 9.45 32.61
N SER A 220 -3.51 9.52 31.27
CA SER A 220 -4.73 9.78 30.51
C SER A 220 -5.77 8.67 30.69
N LYS A 221 -5.36 7.40 30.74
CA LYS A 221 -6.24 6.25 31.00
C LYS A 221 -6.79 6.26 32.44
N ALA A 222 -5.97 6.64 33.43
CA ALA A 222 -6.39 6.74 34.82
C ALA A 222 -7.38 7.90 35.05
N ALA A 223 -7.20 9.04 34.36
CA ALA A 223 -8.10 10.19 34.45
C ALA A 223 -9.52 9.92 33.89
N THR A 224 -9.71 8.87 33.10
CA THR A 224 -11.02 8.46 32.57
C THR A 224 -11.82 7.56 33.53
N THR A 225 -11.26 7.16 34.69
CA THR A 225 -11.83 6.08 35.52
C THR A 225 -12.52 6.54 36.83
N GLU A 226 -12.67 7.83 37.10
CA GLU A 226 -13.44 8.33 38.26
C GLU A 226 -14.56 9.30 37.87
N LYS A 227 -15.70 8.77 37.40
CA LYS A 227 -17.08 9.16 37.77
C LYS A 227 -18.12 8.20 37.15
N PRO A 228 -19.31 8.02 37.75
CA PRO A 228 -20.06 6.76 37.67
C PRO A 228 -20.89 6.56 36.38
N GLN A 229 -20.83 5.30 35.94
CA GLN A 229 -21.56 4.55 34.92
C GLN A 229 -22.92 5.08 34.40
N THR A 230 -23.04 5.10 33.06
CA THR A 230 -24.19 4.57 32.31
C THR A 230 -23.77 4.22 30.86
N GLU A 231 -24.06 2.98 30.45
CA GLU A 231 -24.28 2.37 29.12
C GLU A 231 -23.51 2.74 27.81
N THR A 232 -23.42 1.71 26.96
CA THR A 232 -23.06 1.60 25.52
C THR A 232 -21.58 1.45 25.11
N ALA A 233 -21.32 0.40 24.32
CA ALA A 233 -20.04 0.08 23.71
C ALA A 233 -19.76 1.07 22.57
N ASP A 234 -18.71 1.86 22.74
CA ASP A 234 -18.43 3.06 21.95
C ASP A 234 -17.75 2.68 20.62
N THR A 235 -18.53 2.56 19.55
CA THR A 235 -18.02 2.72 18.20
C THR A 235 -17.70 4.21 18.00
N PRO A 236 -16.49 4.60 17.56
CA PRO A 236 -16.15 5.99 17.33
C PRO A 236 -17.18 6.70 16.44
N ASP A 237 -17.75 7.81 16.90
CA ASP A 237 -18.76 8.57 16.16
C ASP A 237 -18.21 9.00 14.78
N PRO A 238 -18.80 8.53 13.66
CA PRO A 238 -18.36 8.86 12.31
C PRO A 238 -18.31 10.37 12.04
N LYS A 239 -19.23 11.13 12.66
CA LYS A 239 -19.29 12.58 12.50
C LYS A 239 -18.12 13.25 13.22
N ALA A 240 -17.77 12.78 14.42
CA ALA A 240 -16.60 13.26 15.15
C ALA A 240 -15.29 12.94 14.42
N LEU A 241 -15.16 11.76 13.80
CA LEU A 241 -13.98 11.42 13.01
C LEU A 241 -13.82 12.26 11.74
N MET A 242 -14.92 12.54 11.02
CA MET A 242 -14.89 13.44 9.87
C MET A 242 -14.51 14.87 10.28
N ALA A 243 -15.02 15.35 11.41
CA ALA A 243 -14.63 16.66 11.97
C ALA A 243 -13.15 16.71 12.35
N ARG A 244 -12.59 15.62 12.90
CA ARG A 244 -11.15 15.50 13.18
C ARG A 244 -10.32 15.48 11.89
N ALA A 245 -10.73 14.74 10.87
CA ALA A 245 -10.07 14.72 9.57
C ALA A 245 -10.03 16.12 8.92
N GLY A 246 -11.14 16.87 8.98
CA GLY A 246 -11.22 18.25 8.49
C GLY A 246 -10.32 19.20 9.27
N SER A 247 -10.28 19.08 10.59
CA SER A 247 -9.40 19.89 11.45
C SER A 247 -7.92 19.63 11.18
N LEU A 248 -7.54 18.35 10.99
CA LEU A 248 -6.18 17.97 10.64
C LEU A 248 -5.77 18.48 9.25
N LYS A 249 -6.67 18.42 8.26
CA LYS A 249 -6.44 18.99 6.93
C LYS A 249 -6.14 20.49 7.03
N LYS A 250 -6.95 21.24 7.77
CA LYS A 250 -6.73 22.67 8.00
C LYS A 250 -5.39 22.96 8.68
N ALA A 251 -5.00 22.15 9.66
CA ALA A 251 -3.71 22.28 10.34
C ALA A 251 -2.52 21.94 9.43
N LEU A 252 -2.68 21.01 8.48
CA LEU A 252 -1.69 20.69 7.46
C LEU A 252 -1.52 21.82 6.45
N ASP A 253 -2.61 22.43 6.00
CA ASP A 253 -2.58 23.52 5.04
C ASP A 253 -1.98 24.81 5.64
N GLN A 254 -2.08 24.97 6.97
CA GLN A 254 -1.46 26.06 7.72
C GLN A 254 0.00 25.76 8.14
N SER A 255 0.46 24.51 7.98
CA SER A 255 1.82 24.12 8.35
C SER A 255 2.83 24.56 7.29
N LYS A 256 3.85 25.33 7.71
CA LYS A 256 4.98 25.76 6.86
C LYS A 256 6.06 24.67 6.69
N SER A 257 5.86 23.48 7.24
CA SER A 257 6.84 22.40 7.19
C SER A 257 6.84 21.68 5.83
N ALA A 258 8.01 21.56 5.22
CA ALA A 258 8.20 20.84 3.95
C ALA A 258 7.97 19.32 4.07
N ASP A 259 7.98 18.78 5.30
CA ASP A 259 7.91 17.34 5.58
C ASP A 259 6.48 16.84 5.88
N THR A 260 5.44 17.52 5.37
CA THR A 260 4.02 17.14 5.59
C THR A 260 3.53 16.00 4.69
N LYS A 261 4.35 15.57 3.71
CA LYS A 261 3.96 14.54 2.71
C LYS A 261 3.44 13.25 3.36
N LEU A 262 4.13 12.76 4.39
CA LEU A 262 3.72 11.54 5.11
C LEU A 262 2.41 11.72 5.89
N VAL A 263 2.20 12.90 6.50
CA VAL A 263 0.96 13.19 7.24
C VAL A 263 -0.23 13.28 6.26
N LYS A 264 -0.03 13.85 5.07
CA LYS A 264 -1.04 13.86 3.99
C LYS A 264 -1.42 12.46 3.53
N THR A 265 -0.44 11.55 3.41
CA THR A 265 -0.70 10.13 3.07
C THR A 265 -1.51 9.42 4.15
N ILE A 266 -1.17 9.61 5.42
CA ILE A 266 -1.89 9.00 6.56
C ILE A 266 -3.32 9.55 6.65
N LEU A 267 -3.51 10.86 6.46
CA LEU A 267 -4.85 11.47 6.40
C LEU A 267 -5.69 10.89 5.24
N LEU A 268 -5.08 10.67 4.07
CA LEU A 268 -5.78 10.06 2.93
C LEU A 268 -6.19 8.61 3.23
N GLN A 269 -5.33 7.84 3.92
CA GLN A 269 -5.65 6.50 4.37
C GLN A 269 -6.81 6.49 5.39
N ALA A 270 -6.82 7.42 6.35
CA ALA A 270 -7.93 7.56 7.29
C ALA A 270 -9.26 7.87 6.59
N LEU A 271 -9.24 8.73 5.56
CA LEU A 271 -10.42 9.05 4.76
C LEU A 271 -10.91 7.85 3.92
N ILE A 272 -10.02 6.97 3.48
CA ILE A 272 -10.39 5.71 2.82
C ILE A 272 -11.09 4.78 3.82
N LEU A 273 -10.57 4.66 5.05
CA LEU A 273 -11.16 3.83 6.09
C LEU A 273 -12.53 4.36 6.56
N LEU A 274 -12.71 5.69 6.67
CA LEU A 274 -14.02 6.31 6.93
C LEU A 274 -15.04 5.99 5.84
N LYS A 275 -14.63 5.95 4.58
CA LYS A 275 -15.48 5.57 3.44
C LYS A 275 -15.80 4.08 3.41
N ALA A 276 -14.92 3.24 3.94
CA ALA A 276 -15.12 1.80 4.09
C ALA A 276 -15.92 1.43 5.35
N HIS A 277 -16.44 2.42 6.09
CA HIS A 277 -17.10 2.24 7.39
C HIS A 277 -16.23 1.57 8.47
N ASP A 278 -14.90 1.57 8.28
CA ASP A 278 -13.95 1.13 9.30
C ASP A 278 -13.58 2.32 10.21
N PHE A 279 -14.50 2.64 11.13
CA PHE A 279 -14.37 3.78 12.04
C PHE A 279 -13.23 3.60 13.06
N VAL A 280 -12.94 2.36 13.45
CA VAL A 280 -11.84 2.05 14.36
C VAL A 280 -10.50 2.21 13.64
N GLY A 281 -10.38 1.72 12.40
CA GLY A 281 -9.20 1.94 11.56
C GLY A 281 -8.98 3.43 11.26
N ALA A 282 -10.05 4.14 10.91
CA ALA A 282 -10.01 5.58 10.66
C ALA A 282 -9.55 6.38 11.89
N ASP A 283 -10.08 6.09 13.07
CA ASP A 283 -9.68 6.75 14.31
C ASP A 283 -8.20 6.56 14.64
N ASN A 284 -7.68 5.35 14.41
CA ASN A 284 -6.26 5.03 14.60
C ASN A 284 -5.35 5.81 13.63
N GLU A 285 -5.72 5.92 12.36
CA GLU A 285 -4.95 6.66 11.36
C GLU A 285 -5.03 8.17 11.57
N LEU A 286 -6.20 8.72 11.95
CA LEU A 286 -6.32 10.13 12.34
C LEU A 286 -5.44 10.45 13.54
N THR A 287 -5.45 9.59 14.56
CA THR A 287 -4.59 9.73 15.73
C THR A 287 -3.10 9.66 15.36
N ALA A 288 -2.71 8.79 14.43
CA ALA A 288 -1.33 8.72 13.94
C ALA A 288 -0.92 10.02 13.20
N ALA A 289 -1.83 10.58 12.40
CA ALA A 289 -1.59 11.81 11.65
C ALA A 289 -1.50 13.05 12.57
N GLU A 290 -2.36 13.15 13.59
CA GLU A 290 -2.32 14.20 14.63
C GLU A 290 -0.99 14.17 15.41
N ASN A 291 -0.55 12.98 15.83
CA ASN A 291 0.70 12.80 16.55
C ASN A 291 1.92 13.16 15.68
N MET A 292 1.89 12.81 14.39
CA MET A 292 2.97 13.12 13.47
C MET A 292 3.04 14.61 13.13
N LEU A 293 1.88 15.27 12.95
CA LEU A 293 1.82 16.71 12.75
C LEU A 293 2.35 17.47 13.98
N SER A 294 1.97 17.02 15.18
CA SER A 294 2.46 17.59 16.45
C SER A 294 3.98 17.42 16.60
N ALA A 295 4.52 16.24 16.27
CA ALA A 295 5.97 16.00 16.29
C ALA A 295 6.75 16.85 15.27
N LEU A 296 6.13 17.22 14.14
CA LEU A 296 6.71 18.13 13.16
C LEU A 296 6.67 19.58 13.61
N SER A 297 5.71 19.97 14.45
CA SER A 297 5.68 21.30 15.08
C SER A 297 6.62 21.43 16.30
N GLU A 298 7.05 20.32 16.91
CA GLU A 298 7.90 20.30 18.12
C GLU A 298 9.40 20.05 17.84
N ALA A 299 9.83 19.90 16.59
CA ALA A 299 11.24 19.69 16.27
C ALA A 299 12.10 20.93 16.62
N PRO A 300 13.19 20.81 17.41
CA PRO A 300 13.97 21.96 17.83
C PRO A 300 14.80 22.50 16.66
N ALA A 301 14.55 23.77 16.33
CA ALA A 301 15.39 24.57 15.46
C ALA A 301 16.83 24.57 15.99
N LYS A 302 17.76 23.97 15.25
CA LYS A 302 19.18 24.30 15.38
C LYS A 302 19.41 25.69 14.78
N GLY A 303 19.61 26.69 15.65
CA GLY A 303 20.54 27.79 15.39
C GLY A 303 20.02 29.23 15.53
N VAL A 304 20.14 29.77 16.76
CA VAL A 304 20.50 31.17 17.13
C VAL A 304 19.47 32.27 16.73
N ARG A 305 18.80 33.00 17.63
CA ARG A 305 19.31 33.77 18.79
C ARG A 305 18.18 34.29 19.72
N GLU A 306 18.44 34.19 21.03
CA GLU A 306 18.14 35.06 22.20
C GLU A 306 16.94 36.04 22.22
N GLY A 307 16.25 36.06 23.38
CA GLY A 307 15.46 37.19 23.92
C GLY A 307 14.01 36.83 24.25
N ASP A 308 13.65 36.17 25.35
CA ASP A 308 13.58 36.63 26.76
C ASP A 308 12.18 37.19 27.16
N ASN A 309 11.72 36.75 28.34
CA ASN A 309 10.50 37.07 29.12
C ASN A 309 9.14 36.49 28.67
N ASN A 310 8.43 35.62 29.41
CA ASN A 310 8.05 35.45 30.83
C ASN A 310 6.60 35.93 31.11
N GLU A 311 5.96 35.27 32.09
CA GLU A 311 4.64 35.51 32.72
C GLU A 311 3.43 34.86 32.00
N GLN A 312 2.80 33.77 32.44
CA GLN A 312 2.32 33.30 33.75
C GLN A 312 1.03 34.02 34.22
N ASN A 313 0.07 33.22 34.70
CA ASN A 313 -1.21 33.56 35.36
C ASN A 313 -2.40 33.91 34.44
N ASP A 314 -3.67 33.60 34.73
CA ASP A 314 -4.34 33.16 35.96
C ASP A 314 -5.71 32.51 35.62
N GLN A 315 -6.27 31.79 36.59
CA GLN A 315 -7.53 31.06 36.60
C GLN A 315 -8.79 31.94 36.60
N THR A 316 -9.94 31.27 36.33
CA THR A 316 -11.26 31.29 37.04
C THR A 316 -12.47 31.51 36.12
N VAL A 317 -13.35 30.51 35.92
CA VAL A 317 -14.51 29.99 36.71
C VAL A 317 -15.79 30.86 36.67
N ALA A 318 -16.92 30.18 36.39
CA ALA A 318 -18.35 30.53 36.59
C ALA A 318 -19.04 31.31 35.43
N ASP A 319 -20.31 31.09 35.06
CA ASP A 319 -21.44 30.38 35.68
C ASP A 319 -22.52 30.08 34.60
N LYS A 320 -23.34 29.04 34.84
CA LYS A 320 -24.75 28.76 34.46
C LYS A 320 -25.40 29.46 33.23
N GLN A 321 -26.16 28.71 32.41
CA GLN A 321 -27.62 28.55 32.60
C GLN A 321 -28.27 27.58 31.60
N THR A 322 -29.18 26.78 32.16
CA THR A 322 -30.15 25.85 31.57
C THR A 322 -31.29 26.54 30.80
N ALA A 323 -31.77 25.94 29.71
CA ALA A 323 -33.19 25.99 29.33
C ALA A 323 -33.58 24.79 28.44
N ASN A 324 -34.54 24.02 28.95
CA ASN A 324 -35.36 23.02 28.26
C ASN A 324 -36.09 23.61 27.05
N VAL A 325 -36.24 22.82 25.98
CA VAL A 325 -37.54 22.66 25.31
C VAL A 325 -37.72 21.18 24.95
N GLU A 326 -38.87 20.67 25.36
CA GLU A 326 -39.43 19.34 25.22
C GLU A 326 -40.32 19.31 23.96
N ALA A 327 -40.17 18.30 23.10
CA ALA A 327 -41.18 17.94 22.09
C ALA A 327 -41.01 16.47 21.63
N THR A 328 -41.80 15.64 22.31
CA THR A 328 -42.46 14.36 22.03
C THR A 328 -42.34 13.64 20.66
N TYR A 329 -42.28 12.31 20.81
CA TYR A 329 -42.28 11.14 19.91
C TYR A 329 -43.39 11.00 18.84
N GLN A 330 -43.07 10.28 17.74
CA GLN A 330 -43.62 8.94 17.33
C GLN A 330 -42.92 8.47 16.02
N GLU A 331 -42.18 7.34 16.01
CA GLU A 331 -42.60 5.94 15.66
C GLU A 331 -43.10 5.83 14.19
N ASP A 332 -42.68 4.94 13.27
CA ASP A 332 -41.98 3.65 13.20
C ASP A 332 -41.39 3.53 11.75
N ALA A 333 -40.40 2.70 11.38
CA ALA A 333 -40.32 1.28 11.61
C ALA A 333 -38.88 0.74 11.48
N HIS A 334 -38.58 -0.20 12.37
CA HIS A 334 -37.58 -1.25 12.26
C HIS A 334 -37.71 -2.03 10.95
N ASP A 335 -36.57 -2.38 10.34
CA ASP A 335 -36.33 -3.80 10.07
C ASP A 335 -34.83 -4.11 10.17
N GLN A 336 -34.56 -5.19 10.90
CA GLN A 336 -33.24 -5.70 11.28
C GLN A 336 -32.69 -6.61 10.18
N ASP A 337 -31.35 -6.64 10.10
CA ASP A 337 -30.48 -7.75 9.73
C ASP A 337 -31.02 -8.84 8.78
N ALA A 338 -30.44 -8.90 7.58
CA ALA A 338 -30.33 -10.13 6.81
C ALA A 338 -29.06 -10.12 5.93
N GLU A 339 -27.90 -10.36 6.56
CA GLU A 339 -26.82 -11.09 5.89
C GLU A 339 -27.31 -12.53 5.68
N GLN A 340 -27.74 -12.83 4.45
CA GLN A 340 -27.98 -14.20 4.01
C GLN A 340 -27.42 -14.39 2.60
N ASP A 341 -26.62 -15.45 2.47
CA ASP A 341 -26.14 -16.04 1.23
C ASP A 341 -27.21 -16.01 0.13
N ARG A 342 -27.06 -15.12 -0.86
CA ARG A 342 -27.87 -15.18 -2.08
C ARG A 342 -27.26 -16.16 -3.06
N GLU A 343 -27.84 -17.36 -3.09
CA GLU A 343 -27.96 -18.11 -4.32
C GLU A 343 -28.54 -17.19 -5.41
N THR A 344 -27.85 -17.08 -6.54
CA THR A 344 -28.19 -16.16 -7.63
C THR A 344 -29.50 -16.58 -8.30
N ASP A 345 -30.59 -15.90 -7.97
CA ASP A 345 -31.85 -15.97 -8.71
C ASP A 345 -31.66 -15.27 -10.08
N PRO A 346 -31.80 -15.98 -11.21
CA PRO A 346 -31.59 -15.41 -12.54
C PRO A 346 -32.58 -14.29 -12.89
N ASP A 347 -33.77 -14.25 -12.27
CA ASP A 347 -34.77 -13.20 -12.54
C ASP A 347 -34.40 -11.87 -11.89
N ALA A 348 -33.76 -11.89 -10.71
CA ALA A 348 -33.29 -10.68 -10.03
C ALA A 348 -32.12 -10.00 -10.76
N ALA A 349 -31.16 -10.79 -11.25
CA ALA A 349 -30.03 -10.28 -12.03
C ALA A 349 -30.47 -9.62 -13.36
N SER A 350 -31.57 -10.13 -13.96
CA SER A 350 -32.14 -9.54 -15.17
C SER A 350 -32.87 -8.21 -14.90
N GLN A 351 -33.46 -8.03 -13.72
CA GLN A 351 -34.11 -6.76 -13.34
C GLN A 351 -33.07 -5.67 -13.03
N GLU A 352 -32.03 -5.99 -12.24
CA GLU A 352 -30.95 -5.06 -11.91
C GLU A 352 -30.18 -4.60 -13.16
N GLN A 353 -30.03 -5.46 -14.16
CA GLN A 353 -29.47 -5.08 -15.46
C GLN A 353 -30.36 -4.04 -16.18
N ALA A 354 -31.66 -4.27 -16.25
CA ALA A 354 -32.59 -3.34 -16.90
C ALA A 354 -32.62 -1.98 -16.18
N GLU A 355 -32.56 -1.99 -14.85
CA GLU A 355 -32.46 -0.79 -14.02
C GLU A 355 -31.15 -0.02 -14.24
N TRP A 356 -30.03 -0.73 -14.37
CA TRP A 356 -28.74 -0.12 -14.70
C TRP A 356 -28.77 0.53 -16.10
N GLU A 357 -29.30 -0.17 -17.10
CA GLU A 357 -29.42 0.35 -18.47
C GLU A 357 -30.31 1.60 -18.53
N ALA A 358 -31.39 1.64 -17.74
CA ALA A 358 -32.23 2.82 -17.59
C ALA A 358 -31.55 3.97 -16.82
N THR A 359 -30.67 3.67 -15.87
CA THR A 359 -29.97 4.65 -15.02
C THR A 359 -28.78 5.30 -15.71
N LEU A 360 -28.11 4.58 -16.61
CA LEU A 360 -26.86 5.01 -17.23
C LEU A 360 -26.99 6.31 -18.04
N GLY A 361 -28.05 6.44 -18.84
CA GLY A 361 -28.29 7.63 -19.67
C GLY A 361 -28.49 8.92 -18.84
N PRO A 362 -29.45 8.94 -17.89
CA PRO A 362 -29.64 10.06 -16.98
C PRO A 362 -28.39 10.38 -16.15
N LEU A 363 -27.71 9.36 -15.62
CA LEU A 363 -26.51 9.57 -14.82
C LEU A 363 -25.36 10.18 -15.65
N GLN A 364 -25.19 9.76 -16.91
CA GLN A 364 -24.24 10.38 -17.82
C GLN A 364 -24.55 11.86 -18.03
N ALA A 365 -25.83 12.21 -18.23
CA ALA A 365 -26.25 13.60 -18.40
C ALA A 365 -26.03 14.44 -17.12
N GLU A 366 -26.25 13.87 -15.94
CA GLU A 366 -25.97 14.52 -14.64
C GLU A 366 -24.46 14.74 -14.42
N VAL A 367 -23.63 13.75 -14.78
CA VAL A 367 -22.16 13.89 -14.74
C VAL A 367 -21.72 14.96 -15.73
N ASP A 368 -22.21 14.94 -16.96
CA ASP A 368 -21.85 15.92 -17.99
C ASP A 368 -22.27 17.34 -17.55
N ALA A 369 -23.46 17.50 -16.96
CA ALA A 369 -23.90 18.77 -16.39
C ALA A 369 -23.00 19.24 -15.22
N ALA A 370 -22.60 18.32 -14.33
CA ALA A 370 -21.67 18.66 -13.24
C ALA A 370 -20.29 19.10 -13.76
N MET A 371 -19.84 18.50 -14.87
CA MET A 371 -18.61 18.89 -15.56
C MET A 371 -18.73 20.26 -16.22
N ASP A 372 -19.89 20.56 -16.81
CA ASP A 372 -20.20 21.86 -17.42
C ASP A 372 -20.36 22.98 -16.39
N GLU A 373 -20.86 22.67 -15.19
CA GLU A 373 -21.02 23.61 -14.06
C GLU A 373 -19.69 23.95 -13.35
N LYS A 374 -18.60 23.24 -13.69
CA LYS A 374 -17.21 23.55 -13.30
C LYS A 374 -17.00 23.68 -11.79
N SER A 375 -17.41 22.67 -11.05
CA SER A 375 -17.39 22.75 -9.59
C SER A 375 -17.09 21.45 -8.88
N GLY A 376 -16.31 21.57 -7.80
CA GLY A 376 -16.04 20.47 -6.87
C GLY A 376 -14.98 19.49 -7.35
N ASP A 377 -14.90 18.36 -6.67
CA ASP A 377 -13.96 17.26 -6.97
C ASP A 377 -14.48 16.44 -8.16
N LEU A 378 -14.36 17.03 -9.36
CA LEU A 378 -14.74 16.44 -10.65
C LEU A 378 -14.01 15.11 -10.91
N ASP A 379 -12.80 14.96 -10.39
CA ASP A 379 -12.06 13.69 -10.45
C ASP A 379 -12.78 12.60 -9.65
N SER A 380 -13.27 12.92 -8.45
CA SER A 380 -14.04 11.96 -7.65
C SER A 380 -15.39 11.59 -8.25
N VAL A 381 -16.07 12.55 -8.89
CA VAL A 381 -17.33 12.31 -9.62
C VAL A 381 -17.09 11.35 -10.78
N ASN A 382 -16.07 11.61 -11.60
CA ASN A 382 -15.73 10.76 -12.74
C ASN A 382 -15.21 9.38 -12.32
N LEU A 383 -14.41 9.30 -11.25
CA LEU A 383 -13.91 8.03 -10.72
C LEU A 383 -15.07 7.15 -10.23
N ALA A 384 -16.03 7.71 -9.51
CA ALA A 384 -17.21 6.99 -9.04
C ALA A 384 -18.09 6.52 -10.20
N PHE A 385 -18.25 7.36 -11.22
CA PHE A 385 -19.03 7.01 -12.40
C PHE A 385 -18.39 5.90 -13.23
N ASN A 386 -17.07 5.94 -13.41
CA ASN A 386 -16.32 4.89 -14.11
C ASN A 386 -16.30 3.58 -13.32
N PHE A 387 -16.23 3.66 -11.99
CA PHE A 387 -16.38 2.49 -11.14
C PHE A 387 -17.75 1.84 -11.35
N ALA A 388 -18.84 2.62 -11.41
CA ALA A 388 -20.17 2.11 -11.72
C ALA A 388 -20.22 1.38 -13.07
N LYS A 389 -19.66 1.97 -14.14
CA LYS A 389 -19.55 1.33 -15.47
C LYS A 389 -18.72 0.03 -15.43
N SER A 390 -17.66 -0.02 -14.64
CA SER A 390 -16.80 -1.20 -14.51
C SER A 390 -17.51 -2.37 -13.81
N GLN A 391 -18.36 -2.09 -12.83
CA GLN A 391 -19.16 -3.10 -12.15
C GLN A 391 -20.21 -3.71 -13.10
N ALA A 392 -20.89 -2.86 -13.87
CA ALA A 392 -21.82 -3.34 -14.89
C ALA A 392 -21.13 -4.19 -15.97
N THR A 393 -19.91 -3.83 -16.38
CA THR A 393 -19.10 -4.63 -17.32
C THR A 393 -18.77 -6.01 -16.75
N SER A 394 -18.59 -6.09 -15.43
CA SER A 394 -18.36 -7.33 -14.68
C SER A 394 -19.64 -8.11 -14.38
N LYS A 395 -20.80 -7.65 -14.92
CA LYS A 395 -22.15 -8.16 -14.63
C LYS A 395 -22.59 -8.02 -13.17
N ASP A 396 -21.92 -7.17 -12.40
CA ASP A 396 -22.35 -6.76 -11.06
C ASP A 396 -23.24 -5.51 -11.18
N PHE A 397 -24.49 -5.73 -11.59
CA PHE A 397 -25.45 -4.63 -11.80
C PHE A 397 -25.92 -4.00 -10.49
N ALA A 398 -26.05 -4.79 -9.42
CA ALA A 398 -26.29 -4.27 -8.07
C ALA A 398 -25.15 -3.37 -7.59
N GLY A 399 -23.89 -3.76 -7.82
CA GLY A 399 -22.72 -2.93 -7.54
C GLY A 399 -22.68 -1.66 -8.41
N ALA A 400 -23.08 -1.77 -9.68
CA ALA A 400 -23.16 -0.63 -10.58
C ALA A 400 -24.21 0.40 -10.12
N LEU A 401 -25.39 -0.03 -9.67
CA LEU A 401 -26.45 0.84 -9.15
C LEU A 401 -26.03 1.55 -7.85
N ARG A 402 -25.39 0.86 -6.90
CA ARG A 402 -24.84 1.49 -5.68
C ARG A 402 -23.74 2.52 -5.99
N ALA A 403 -22.90 2.22 -6.97
CA ALA A 403 -21.87 3.15 -7.44
C ALA A 403 -22.48 4.36 -8.20
N ALA A 404 -23.60 4.17 -8.90
CA ALA A 404 -24.37 5.26 -9.50
C ALA A 404 -24.92 6.23 -8.44
N GLU A 405 -25.49 5.73 -7.35
CA GLU A 405 -25.94 6.57 -6.23
C GLU A 405 -24.79 7.36 -5.60
N THR A 406 -23.63 6.71 -5.44
CA THR A 406 -22.41 7.37 -4.95
C THR A 406 -21.97 8.49 -5.90
N THR A 407 -22.09 8.28 -7.21
CA THR A 407 -21.79 9.30 -8.23
C THR A 407 -22.73 10.49 -8.09
N ARG A 408 -24.04 10.26 -7.97
CA ARG A 408 -25.03 11.34 -7.75
C ARG A 408 -24.78 12.12 -6.47
N LYS A 409 -24.42 11.42 -5.38
CA LYS A 409 -24.07 12.06 -4.13
C LYS A 409 -22.87 13.00 -4.30
N ARG A 410 -21.83 12.57 -5.01
CA ARG A 410 -20.66 13.42 -5.30
C ARG A 410 -21.00 14.61 -6.19
N ILE A 411 -21.89 14.45 -7.17
CA ILE A 411 -22.40 15.56 -7.98
C ILE A 411 -23.11 16.57 -7.09
N LYS A 412 -23.96 16.10 -6.17
CA LYS A 412 -24.66 16.96 -5.21
C LYS A 412 -23.70 17.69 -4.27
N ASP A 413 -22.75 16.96 -3.66
CA ASP A 413 -21.74 17.53 -2.77
C ASP A 413 -20.88 18.59 -3.53
N ALA A 414 -20.57 18.32 -4.81
CA ALA A 414 -19.86 19.25 -5.68
C ALA A 414 -20.65 20.51 -5.99
N ALA A 415 -21.98 20.40 -6.19
CA ALA A 415 -22.88 21.53 -6.40
C ALA A 415 -23.08 22.38 -5.12
N GLU A 416 -23.16 21.73 -3.95
CA GLU A 416 -23.28 22.41 -2.65
C GLU A 416 -22.01 23.21 -2.30
N ALA A 417 -20.83 22.70 -2.66
CA ALA A 417 -19.56 23.44 -2.50
C ALA A 417 -19.51 24.74 -3.33
N ILE A 418 -20.25 24.85 -4.44
CA ILE A 418 -20.40 26.12 -5.19
C ILE A 418 -21.25 27.12 -4.44
N GLY A 419 -22.32 26.64 -3.81
CA GLY A 419 -23.25 27.48 -3.04
C GLY A 419 -22.54 28.21 -1.92
N GLU A 420 -21.53 27.56 -1.32
CA GLU A 420 -20.69 28.15 -0.28
C GLU A 420 -19.56 29.03 -0.87
N ALA A 421 -18.93 28.62 -1.98
CA ALA A 421 -17.83 29.36 -2.61
C ALA A 421 -18.27 30.64 -3.35
N ARG A 422 -19.51 30.74 -3.86
CA ARG A 422 -20.03 31.95 -4.53
C ARG A 422 -20.29 33.13 -3.58
N SER A 423 -20.09 32.95 -2.27
CA SER A 423 -20.14 34.02 -1.27
C SER A 423 -18.91 34.94 -1.29
N ASP A 424 -17.79 34.46 -1.85
CA ASP A 424 -16.52 35.17 -1.89
C ASP A 424 -15.91 35.06 -3.30
N GLU A 425 -15.46 36.17 -3.84
CA GLU A 425 -14.72 36.33 -5.11
C GLU A 425 -15.54 36.39 -6.41
N THR A 426 -15.94 37.63 -6.70
CA THR A 426 -15.86 38.22 -8.04
C THR A 426 -14.44 38.15 -8.63
N ALA A 427 -14.36 37.79 -9.92
CA ALA A 427 -13.29 38.06 -10.89
C ALA A 427 -12.12 37.07 -11.02
N GLY A 428 -12.32 36.07 -11.89
CA GLY A 428 -11.24 35.35 -12.58
C GLY A 428 -11.82 34.31 -13.53
N ALA A 429 -12.07 34.66 -14.79
CA ALA A 429 -12.50 33.69 -15.80
C ALA A 429 -11.45 32.57 -15.93
N THR A 430 -11.81 31.36 -15.51
CA THR A 430 -11.01 30.15 -15.74
C THR A 430 -10.70 30.05 -17.24
N PRO A 431 -9.42 30.01 -17.66
CA PRO A 431 -9.09 29.96 -19.08
C PRO A 431 -9.71 28.73 -19.77
N ASP A 432 -10.28 28.91 -20.96
CA ASP A 432 -10.99 27.86 -21.73
C ASP A 432 -10.17 26.57 -21.96
N ASN A 433 -8.85 26.65 -21.84
CA ASN A 433 -7.94 25.53 -22.04
C ASN A 433 -7.91 24.50 -20.90
N VAL A 434 -8.37 24.83 -19.69
CA VAL A 434 -8.39 23.90 -18.54
C VAL A 434 -9.36 22.75 -18.77
N VAL A 435 -10.54 23.05 -19.34
CA VAL A 435 -11.57 22.04 -19.66
C VAL A 435 -11.07 21.07 -20.72
N ALA A 436 -10.35 21.58 -21.73
CA ALA A 436 -9.73 20.75 -22.76
C ALA A 436 -8.68 19.79 -22.19
N TYR A 437 -7.88 20.23 -21.20
CA TYR A 437 -6.91 19.36 -20.51
C TYR A 437 -7.59 18.28 -19.68
N LEU A 438 -8.65 18.60 -18.93
CA LEU A 438 -9.39 17.62 -18.14
C LEU A 438 -10.07 16.57 -19.03
N LYS A 439 -10.73 17.01 -20.11
CA LYS A 439 -11.39 16.11 -21.07
C LYS A 439 -10.40 15.18 -21.76
N SER A 440 -9.27 15.72 -22.24
CA SER A 440 -8.25 14.92 -22.90
C SER A 440 -7.52 13.96 -21.95
N ARG A 441 -7.24 14.38 -20.71
CA ARG A 441 -6.72 13.50 -19.65
C ARG A 441 -7.68 12.34 -19.37
N LEU A 442 -8.97 12.62 -19.22
CA LEU A 442 -9.99 11.60 -18.98
C LEU A 442 -10.08 10.61 -20.16
N ASN A 443 -10.07 11.13 -21.39
CA ASN A 443 -10.07 10.26 -22.57
C ASN A 443 -8.82 9.36 -22.61
N TRP A 444 -7.65 9.87 -22.24
CA TRP A 444 -6.43 9.07 -22.15
C TRP A 444 -6.51 7.98 -21.07
N ILE A 445 -6.96 8.31 -19.86
CA ILE A 445 -7.17 7.33 -18.77
C ILE A 445 -8.10 6.19 -19.24
N ASN A 446 -9.25 6.56 -19.81
CA ASN A 446 -10.23 5.60 -20.32
C ASN A 446 -9.65 4.74 -21.44
N THR A 447 -8.87 5.35 -22.32
CA THR A 447 -8.20 4.64 -23.41
C THR A 447 -7.19 3.65 -22.86
N ARG A 448 -6.27 4.06 -21.99
CA ARG A 448 -5.27 3.18 -21.37
C ARG A 448 -5.92 1.98 -20.68
N ASN A 449 -6.93 2.22 -19.84
CA ASN A 449 -7.66 1.14 -19.16
C ASN A 449 -8.35 0.19 -20.17
N GLY A 450 -8.89 0.75 -21.25
CA GLY A 450 -9.43 -0.03 -22.38
C GLY A 450 -8.38 -0.90 -23.06
N LEU A 451 -7.16 -0.40 -23.28
CA LEU A 451 -6.08 -1.18 -23.91
C LEU A 451 -5.74 -2.43 -23.10
N TYR A 452 -5.68 -2.32 -21.77
CA TYR A 452 -5.46 -3.47 -20.89
C TYR A 452 -6.55 -4.52 -21.06
N ALA A 453 -7.83 -4.12 -21.07
CA ALA A 453 -8.95 -5.02 -21.27
C ALA A 453 -8.89 -5.70 -22.66
N ASP A 454 -8.58 -4.93 -23.71
CA ASP A 454 -8.49 -5.43 -25.08
C ASP A 454 -7.32 -6.43 -25.25
N VAL A 455 -6.16 -6.17 -24.65
CA VAL A 455 -5.01 -7.10 -24.66
C VAL A 455 -5.32 -8.37 -23.87
N VAL A 456 -5.99 -8.28 -22.72
CA VAL A 456 -6.43 -9.46 -21.95
C VAL A 456 -7.44 -10.28 -22.77
N LYS A 457 -8.38 -9.63 -23.46
CA LYS A 457 -9.34 -10.31 -24.35
C LYS A 457 -8.63 -11.00 -25.52
N LEU A 458 -7.65 -10.35 -26.13
CA LEU A 458 -6.81 -10.95 -27.17
C LEU A 458 -6.10 -12.19 -26.63
N LYS A 459 -5.46 -12.10 -25.47
CA LYS A 459 -4.84 -13.24 -24.78
C LYS A 459 -5.82 -14.39 -24.59
N MET A 460 -7.00 -14.14 -24.03
CA MET A 460 -8.01 -15.18 -23.81
C MET A 460 -8.44 -15.85 -25.13
N THR A 461 -8.54 -15.07 -26.20
CA THR A 461 -8.90 -15.56 -27.54
C THR A 461 -7.79 -16.43 -28.14
N ILE A 462 -6.52 -16.02 -28.00
CA ILE A 462 -5.37 -16.82 -28.42
C ILE A 462 -5.35 -18.13 -27.63
N ASP A 463 -5.41 -18.05 -26.30
CA ASP A 463 -5.37 -19.23 -25.41
C ASP A 463 -6.49 -20.23 -25.73
N ALA A 464 -7.70 -19.75 -26.06
CA ALA A 464 -8.82 -20.60 -26.46
C ALA A 464 -8.54 -21.32 -27.79
N LYS A 465 -8.00 -20.62 -28.80
CA LYS A 465 -7.72 -21.19 -30.12
C LYS A 465 -6.53 -22.16 -30.12
N VAL A 466 -5.51 -21.92 -29.29
CA VAL A 466 -4.31 -22.78 -29.25
C VAL A 466 -4.46 -23.99 -28.33
N ARG A 467 -5.42 -23.98 -27.38
CA ARG A 467 -5.62 -25.09 -26.43
C ARG A 467 -5.96 -26.42 -27.09
N GLU A 468 -6.59 -26.37 -28.26
CA GLU A 468 -7.02 -27.57 -29.00
C GLU A 468 -5.95 -28.07 -29.99
N ILE A 469 -4.80 -27.40 -30.07
CA ILE A 469 -3.73 -27.71 -31.01
C ILE A 469 -2.53 -28.29 -30.24
N GLU A 470 -2.27 -29.57 -30.44
CA GLU A 470 -1.12 -30.28 -29.86
C GLU A 470 0.21 -29.62 -30.31
N GLY A 471 1.10 -29.33 -29.37
CA GLY A 471 2.41 -28.71 -29.64
C GLY A 471 2.44 -27.18 -29.62
N MET A 472 1.33 -26.51 -29.27
CA MET A 472 1.25 -25.04 -29.12
C MET A 472 1.19 -24.57 -27.65
N GLU A 473 1.54 -25.43 -26.69
CA GLU A 473 1.44 -25.15 -25.26
C GLU A 473 2.32 -23.97 -24.83
N ASP A 474 3.46 -23.76 -25.50
CA ASP A 474 4.37 -22.65 -25.24
C ASP A 474 3.78 -21.29 -25.64
N ILE A 475 2.88 -21.25 -26.63
CA ILE A 475 2.21 -20.02 -27.04
C ILE A 475 1.31 -19.53 -25.90
N ALA A 476 0.49 -20.40 -25.31
CA ALA A 476 -0.36 -20.08 -24.17
C ALA A 476 0.43 -19.64 -22.92
N GLN A 477 1.70 -20.06 -22.80
CA GLN A 477 2.57 -19.60 -21.71
C GLN A 477 3.13 -18.19 -21.95
N ASN A 478 3.33 -17.82 -23.22
CA ASN A 478 3.92 -16.55 -23.64
C ASN A 478 2.89 -15.44 -23.88
N THR A 479 1.61 -15.76 -24.07
CA THR A 479 0.53 -14.75 -24.20
C THR A 479 0.39 -13.85 -22.98
N SER A 480 0.89 -14.25 -21.81
CA SER A 480 0.91 -13.35 -20.64
C SER A 480 1.85 -12.15 -20.80
N MET A 481 2.89 -12.24 -21.64
CA MET A 481 3.81 -11.13 -21.88
C MET A 481 3.19 -10.02 -22.71
N LEU A 482 2.02 -10.24 -23.33
CA LEU A 482 1.35 -9.22 -24.14
C LEU A 482 0.97 -7.98 -23.31
N VAL A 483 0.68 -8.16 -22.01
CA VAL A 483 0.31 -7.06 -21.11
C VAL A 483 1.53 -6.24 -20.70
N ASP A 484 2.70 -6.86 -20.61
CA ASP A 484 3.96 -6.20 -20.21
C ASP A 484 4.32 -5.06 -21.19
N TYR A 485 3.94 -5.17 -22.47
CA TYR A 485 4.16 -4.11 -23.46
C TYR A 485 3.32 -2.84 -23.22
N LEU A 486 2.31 -2.89 -22.35
CA LEU A 486 1.53 -1.71 -21.93
C LEU A 486 2.16 -0.98 -20.73
N GLU A 487 3.18 -1.55 -20.08
CA GLU A 487 3.82 -0.92 -18.91
C GLU A 487 4.49 0.42 -19.26
N ASP A 488 4.99 0.54 -20.50
CA ASP A 488 5.58 1.78 -21.01
C ASP A 488 4.55 2.90 -21.27
N LEU A 489 3.25 2.58 -21.22
CA LEU A 489 2.13 3.54 -21.34
C LEU A 489 1.56 3.84 -19.95
N ASP A 490 2.36 4.45 -19.08
CA ASP A 490 2.06 4.63 -17.66
C ASP A 490 1.22 5.90 -17.33
N SER A 491 1.12 6.26 -16.04
CA SER A 491 0.36 7.42 -15.53
C SER A 491 1.08 8.75 -15.62
N THR A 492 2.31 8.81 -16.11
CA THR A 492 3.13 10.04 -16.11
C THR A 492 2.46 11.16 -16.90
N LEU A 493 1.83 10.86 -18.04
CA LEU A 493 1.05 11.85 -18.80
C LEU A 493 -0.14 12.38 -18.00
N GLU A 494 -0.82 11.51 -17.25
CA GLU A 494 -2.00 11.87 -16.45
C GLU A 494 -1.61 12.82 -15.30
N ASP A 495 -0.47 12.54 -14.66
CA ASP A 495 0.09 13.36 -13.58
C ASP A 495 0.50 14.75 -14.09
N LYS A 496 1.09 14.82 -15.28
CA LYS A 496 1.50 16.09 -15.92
C LYS A 496 0.32 16.94 -16.36
N LEU A 497 -0.71 16.30 -16.94
CA LEU A 497 -1.95 16.98 -17.28
C LEU A 497 -2.70 17.47 -16.03
N ASN A 498 -2.64 16.73 -14.92
CA ASN A 498 -3.21 17.19 -13.65
C ASN A 498 -2.48 18.43 -13.12
N ALA A 499 -1.14 18.40 -13.13
CA ALA A 499 -0.33 19.56 -12.74
C ALA A 499 -0.62 20.80 -13.60
N LEU A 500 -0.93 20.62 -14.91
CA LEU A 500 -1.28 21.72 -15.81
C LEU A 500 -2.59 22.44 -15.46
N VAL A 501 -3.51 21.74 -14.80
CA VAL A 501 -4.80 22.28 -14.35
C VAL A 501 -4.61 23.14 -13.09
N GLU A 502 -3.75 22.69 -12.19
CA GLU A 502 -3.45 23.36 -10.91
C GLU A 502 -2.47 24.53 -11.06
N THR A 503 -1.67 24.55 -12.13
CA THR A 503 -0.64 25.56 -12.36
C THR A 503 -1.22 26.79 -13.09
N PRO A 504 -1.15 28.00 -12.49
CA PRO A 504 -1.54 29.24 -13.17
C PRO A 504 -0.73 29.50 -14.45
N GLY A 505 -1.23 30.36 -15.34
CA GLY A 505 -0.51 30.73 -16.56
C GLY A 505 0.92 31.24 -16.29
N GLY A 506 1.86 30.93 -17.18
CA GLY A 506 3.25 31.38 -17.07
C GLY A 506 4.27 30.36 -17.57
N ALA A 507 5.55 30.63 -17.32
CA ALA A 507 6.67 29.79 -17.79
C ALA A 507 6.62 28.36 -17.25
N GLU A 508 6.11 28.16 -16.03
CA GLU A 508 5.96 26.83 -15.42
C GLU A 508 4.88 25.99 -16.13
N ARG A 509 3.73 26.61 -16.44
CA ARG A 509 2.67 25.97 -17.22
C ARG A 509 3.15 25.61 -18.63
N GLU A 510 3.90 26.50 -19.27
CA GLU A 510 4.49 26.22 -20.58
C GLU A 510 5.49 25.05 -20.52
N LYS A 511 6.33 24.99 -19.48
CA LYS A 511 7.23 23.86 -19.27
C LYS A 511 6.46 22.53 -19.10
N LEU A 512 5.38 22.52 -18.34
CA LEU A 512 4.52 21.33 -18.18
C LEU A 512 3.85 20.91 -19.49
N LYS A 513 3.50 21.86 -20.37
CA LYS A 513 3.03 21.54 -21.73
C LYS A 513 4.12 20.84 -22.54
N GLN A 514 5.33 21.37 -22.54
CA GLN A 514 6.47 20.78 -23.26
C GLN A 514 6.84 19.39 -22.72
N ASP A 515 6.82 19.20 -21.40
CA ASP A 515 7.01 17.89 -20.76
C ASP A 515 5.93 16.90 -21.21
N SER A 516 4.65 17.31 -21.21
CA SER A 516 3.53 16.48 -21.68
C SER A 516 3.68 16.09 -23.15
N ILE A 517 4.06 17.02 -24.03
CA ILE A 517 4.31 16.75 -25.46
C ILE A 517 5.45 15.75 -25.63
N LYS A 518 6.50 15.83 -24.81
CA LYS A 518 7.59 14.85 -24.84
C LYS A 518 7.10 13.45 -24.48
N ILE A 519 6.32 13.30 -23.41
CA ILE A 519 5.75 12.01 -23.00
C ILE A 519 4.85 11.44 -24.09
N ILE A 520 4.01 12.27 -24.71
CA ILE A 520 3.16 11.85 -25.84
C ILE A 520 4.01 11.30 -27.00
N ARG A 521 5.13 11.94 -27.31
CA ARG A 521 6.05 11.47 -28.37
C ARG A 521 6.66 10.11 -28.01
N ASP A 522 7.07 9.94 -26.76
CA ASP A 522 7.65 8.68 -26.28
C ASP A 522 6.59 7.55 -26.36
N TYR A 523 5.36 7.80 -25.91
CA TYR A 523 4.25 6.85 -26.04
C TYR A 523 3.90 6.49 -27.49
N ARG A 524 3.89 7.48 -28.38
CA ARG A 524 3.70 7.23 -29.82
C ARG A 524 4.81 6.36 -30.41
N SER A 525 6.06 6.60 -30.03
CA SER A 525 7.18 5.76 -30.45
C SER A 525 7.01 4.31 -29.99
N THR A 526 6.51 4.10 -28.77
CA THR A 526 6.17 2.76 -28.27
C THR A 526 5.04 2.13 -29.09
N LEU A 527 3.96 2.87 -29.35
CA LEU A 527 2.81 2.43 -30.14
C LEU A 527 3.13 2.18 -31.63
N ASP A 528 4.16 2.81 -32.17
CA ASP A 528 4.64 2.56 -33.54
C ASP A 528 5.50 1.29 -33.66
N GLY A 529 5.87 0.69 -32.52
CA GLY A 529 6.62 -0.55 -32.47
C GLY A 529 5.91 -1.72 -33.16
N ALA A 530 6.70 -2.67 -33.66
CA ALA A 530 6.22 -3.85 -34.38
C ALA A 530 5.18 -4.68 -33.58
N PHE A 531 5.30 -4.67 -32.25
CA PHE A 531 4.35 -5.33 -31.36
C PHE A 531 2.92 -4.80 -31.54
N PHE A 532 2.70 -3.48 -31.40
CA PHE A 532 1.36 -2.90 -31.46
C PHE A 532 0.73 -2.98 -32.86
N GLN A 533 1.55 -2.97 -33.90
CA GLN A 533 1.09 -3.27 -35.27
C GLN A 533 0.61 -4.72 -35.40
N ALA A 534 1.38 -5.67 -34.85
CA ALA A 534 1.02 -7.09 -34.86
C ALA A 534 -0.19 -7.39 -33.95
N VAL A 535 -0.37 -6.65 -32.86
CA VAL A 535 -1.54 -6.76 -31.99
C VAL A 535 -2.80 -6.34 -32.75
N ASP A 536 -2.82 -5.24 -33.49
CA ASP A 536 -3.99 -4.87 -34.29
C ASP A 536 -4.22 -5.82 -35.49
N GLN A 537 -3.15 -6.45 -35.99
CA GLN A 537 -3.19 -7.41 -37.10
C GLN A 537 -3.04 -8.87 -36.65
N ASN A 538 -3.54 -9.21 -35.47
CA ASN A 538 -3.22 -10.47 -34.80
C ASN A 538 -3.84 -11.72 -35.46
N GLY A 539 -4.92 -11.59 -36.25
CA GLY A 539 -5.60 -12.70 -36.93
C GLY A 539 -6.46 -13.61 -36.02
N PHE A 540 -6.46 -13.37 -34.71
CA PHE A 540 -7.31 -14.07 -33.73
C PHE A 540 -8.63 -13.35 -33.50
N THR A 541 -8.59 -12.03 -33.30
CA THR A 541 -9.74 -11.12 -33.10
C THR A 541 -9.44 -9.76 -33.71
N ASP A 542 -10.47 -9.03 -34.15
CA ASP A 542 -10.31 -7.63 -34.53
C ASP A 542 -10.00 -6.80 -33.27
N THR A 543 -8.87 -6.10 -33.26
CA THR A 543 -8.47 -5.19 -32.19
C THR A 543 -7.96 -3.90 -32.82
N LYS A 544 -8.34 -2.78 -32.21
CA LYS A 544 -7.93 -1.42 -32.63
C LYS A 544 -7.17 -0.72 -31.52
N ILE A 545 -6.32 -1.46 -30.82
CA ILE A 545 -5.60 -1.04 -29.61
C ILE A 545 -4.66 0.11 -29.99
N ARG A 546 -3.84 -0.07 -31.03
CA ARG A 546 -2.90 0.96 -31.47
C ARG A 546 -3.62 2.19 -31.99
N ALA A 547 -4.58 2.00 -32.90
CA ALA A 547 -5.32 3.11 -33.49
C ALA A 547 -6.02 3.97 -32.43
N ARG A 548 -6.75 3.34 -31.50
CA ARG A 548 -7.45 4.01 -30.41
C ARG A 548 -6.50 4.79 -29.49
N ALA A 549 -5.34 4.21 -29.16
CA ALA A 549 -4.33 4.88 -28.35
C ALA A 549 -3.75 6.12 -29.05
N LEU A 550 -3.45 6.02 -30.35
CA LEU A 550 -2.93 7.13 -31.14
C LEU A 550 -3.95 8.27 -31.30
N ASP A 551 -5.23 7.94 -31.47
CA ASP A 551 -6.31 8.91 -31.56
C ASP A 551 -6.45 9.69 -30.24
N ALA A 552 -6.47 8.99 -29.11
CA ALA A 552 -6.54 9.62 -27.79
C ALA A 552 -5.32 10.52 -27.51
N LEU A 553 -4.11 10.08 -27.86
CA LEU A 553 -2.90 10.92 -27.71
C LEU A 553 -2.94 12.15 -28.63
N SER A 554 -3.53 12.03 -29.82
CA SER A 554 -3.72 13.16 -30.73
C SER A 554 -4.68 14.20 -30.17
N GLU A 555 -5.73 13.77 -29.46
CA GLU A 555 -6.65 14.67 -28.77
C GLU A 555 -5.98 15.41 -27.62
N VAL A 556 -5.11 14.73 -26.85
CA VAL A 556 -4.31 15.38 -25.80
C VAL A 556 -3.37 16.41 -26.40
N GLU A 557 -2.67 16.09 -27.48
CA GLU A 557 -1.79 17.05 -28.16
C GLU A 557 -2.55 18.26 -28.71
N THR A 558 -3.74 18.03 -29.28
CA THR A 558 -4.64 19.10 -29.74
C THR A 558 -5.06 19.99 -28.59
N ALA A 559 -5.39 19.42 -27.43
CA ALA A 559 -5.71 20.19 -26.24
C ALA A 559 -4.51 21.03 -25.80
N LEU A 560 -3.31 20.45 -25.72
CA LEU A 560 -2.06 21.13 -25.31
C LEU A 560 -1.68 22.31 -26.22
N ALA A 561 -2.01 22.21 -27.52
CA ALA A 561 -1.78 23.26 -28.51
C ALA A 561 -2.78 24.43 -28.43
N ALA A 562 -3.92 24.24 -27.77
CA ALA A 562 -4.86 25.30 -27.40
C ALA A 562 -4.42 26.05 -26.13
#